data_AF-A0A371XZ50-F1
#
_entry.id   AF-A0A371XZ50-F1
#
_cell.length_a   1.000
_cell.length_b   1.000
_cell.length_c   1.000
_cell.angle_alpha   90.00
_cell.angle_beta   90.00
_cell.angle_gamma   90.00
#
_symmetry.space_group_name_H-M   'P 1'
#
loop_
_entity.id
_entity.type
_entity.pdbx_description
1 polymer ?
#
loop_
_entity_poly.entity_id
_entity_poly.type
_entity_poly.pdbx_seq_one_letter_code
_entity_poly.pdbx_strand_id
1 'polypeptide(L)'
;MADETSEDTSEVSEPIAEDARAFGVYARTGGWAFALMVARSVRPGGQAVGETPKISARRFSELAGCSAERVMRYYKAWDKAADDGLVPHFEALAPGQDVELPDSDVWLSYYASRSIAVSPRGHAISAAAEAEGIRPTKALEVAENPTALRAAILADPGTAEAARKALMDRLEEDPALRTELVRDIVRADDLKKAVAAEAKAGDRVEYVRQIAENGQIKTPAGQKIEAPRELREEAERHLSLIDELDDGEEAGEWAREAYDTVRELVTKTVESDPDLRVKERRAKFYNSLQKATKVFEELTLDDAEDDVYEDDMLKRLEDLQQAIASCISAIQAKVQ
;
A
#
# COMPACT_ATOMS: atom_id res chain seq x y z
N MET A 1 -29.35 24.56 13.23
CA MET A 1 -28.41 24.78 14.34
C MET A 1 -29.23 25.26 15.52
N ALA A 2 -29.66 24.33 16.36
CA ALA A 2 -30.44 24.62 17.56
C ALA A 2 -29.53 24.45 18.78
N ASP A 3 -29.48 25.52 19.55
CA ASP A 3 -28.94 25.75 20.88
C ASP A 3 -28.74 24.49 21.77
N GLU A 4 -27.48 24.06 21.94
CA GLU A 4 -27.04 23.02 22.89
C GLU A 4 -26.27 23.64 24.08
N THR A 5 -26.74 24.78 24.58
CA THR A 5 -26.10 25.48 25.71
C THR A 5 -27.09 25.85 26.82
N SER A 6 -27.99 24.93 27.19
CA SER A 6 -28.54 24.96 28.55
C SER A 6 -27.57 24.24 29.48
N GLU A 7 -26.62 24.99 30.04
CA GLU A 7 -25.78 24.52 31.14
C GLU A 7 -26.68 24.01 32.28
N ASP A 8 -26.41 22.78 32.70
CA ASP A 8 -27.03 22.06 33.82
C ASP A 8 -26.63 22.75 35.14
N THR A 9 -27.23 23.91 35.43
CA THR A 9 -26.95 24.75 36.61
C THR A 9 -27.79 24.38 37.83
N SER A 10 -28.54 23.27 37.80
CA SER A 10 -29.23 22.77 39.00
C SER A 10 -28.25 22.24 40.03
N GLU A 11 -28.54 22.52 41.30
CA GLU A 11 -27.80 22.01 42.46
C GLU A 11 -27.62 20.49 42.34
N VAL A 12 -26.36 20.04 42.27
CA VAL A 12 -26.04 18.62 42.11
C VAL A 12 -26.38 17.90 43.41
N SER A 13 -27.19 16.84 43.31
CA SER A 13 -27.56 16.01 44.46
C SER A 13 -26.33 15.44 45.18
N GLU A 14 -26.31 15.47 46.52
CA GLU A 14 -25.16 15.03 47.33
C GLU A 14 -24.69 13.59 46.99
N PRO A 15 -25.57 12.58 46.80
CA PRO A 15 -25.16 11.24 46.36
C PRO A 15 -24.39 11.22 45.04
N ILE A 16 -24.75 12.09 44.08
CA ILE A 16 -24.06 12.20 42.78
C ILE A 16 -22.68 12.81 42.96
N ALA A 17 -22.56 13.83 43.83
CA ALA A 17 -21.29 14.46 44.15
C ALA A 17 -20.35 13.52 44.93
N GLU A 18 -20.88 12.67 45.82
CA GLU A 18 -20.14 11.61 46.49
C GLU A 18 -19.63 10.55 45.51
N ASP A 19 -20.50 10.06 44.62
CA ASP A 19 -20.12 9.10 43.57
C ASP A 19 -19.04 9.65 42.65
N ALA A 20 -19.18 10.90 42.19
CA ALA A 20 -18.19 11.53 41.33
C ALA A 20 -16.83 11.65 42.03
N ARG A 21 -16.82 12.08 43.30
CA ARG A 21 -15.59 12.15 44.12
C ARG A 21 -14.96 10.77 44.28
N ALA A 22 -15.75 9.75 44.63
CA ALA A 22 -15.28 8.38 44.80
C ALA A 22 -14.72 7.81 43.48
N PHE A 23 -15.42 8.03 42.37
CA PHE A 23 -14.98 7.63 41.03
C PHE A 23 -13.67 8.32 40.60
N GLY A 24 -13.47 9.57 41.01
CA GLY A 24 -12.27 10.37 40.73
C GLY A 24 -11.04 9.95 41.53
N VAL A 25 -11.19 9.68 42.82
CA VAL A 25 -10.09 9.39 43.76
C VAL A 25 -9.32 8.10 43.40
N TYR A 26 -10.02 7.08 42.90
CA TYR A 26 -9.40 5.79 42.61
C TYR A 26 -8.93 5.70 41.15
N ALA A 27 -7.61 5.72 40.95
CA ALA A 27 -6.99 5.74 39.63
C ALA A 27 -6.90 4.36 38.92
N ARG A 28 -7.16 3.24 39.61
CA ARG A 28 -7.11 1.88 39.03
C ARG A 28 -8.48 1.21 39.08
N THR A 29 -8.88 0.69 37.91
CA THR A 29 -10.10 -0.06 37.55
C THR A 29 -10.98 -0.51 38.72
N GLY A 30 -11.99 0.29 39.07
CA GLY A 30 -12.97 -0.04 40.13
C GLY A 30 -14.18 -0.84 39.67
N GLY A 31 -13.96 -1.84 38.80
CA GLY A 31 -14.93 -2.91 38.49
C GLY A 31 -16.39 -2.50 38.35
N TRP A 32 -17.26 -3.39 38.83
CA TRP A 32 -18.71 -3.17 38.93
C TRP A 32 -19.10 -1.97 39.80
N ALA A 33 -18.33 -1.66 40.85
CA ALA A 33 -18.65 -0.56 41.77
C ALA A 33 -18.61 0.81 41.08
N PHE A 34 -17.61 1.06 40.24
CA PHE A 34 -17.53 2.30 39.46
C PHE A 34 -18.59 2.35 38.38
N ALA A 35 -18.92 1.19 37.80
CA ALA A 35 -19.99 1.07 36.84
C ALA A 35 -21.35 1.43 37.48
N LEU A 36 -21.59 0.98 38.71
CA LEU A 36 -22.77 1.34 39.50
C LEU A 36 -22.82 2.84 39.81
N MET A 37 -21.71 3.43 40.27
CA MET A 37 -21.63 4.88 40.51
C MET A 37 -22.01 5.67 39.26
N VAL A 38 -21.50 5.28 38.09
CA VAL A 38 -21.88 5.88 36.81
C VAL A 38 -23.35 5.60 36.50
N ALA A 39 -23.83 4.37 36.67
CA ALA A 39 -25.18 3.99 36.30
C ALA A 39 -26.27 4.67 37.14
N ARG A 40 -26.03 4.90 38.42
CA ARG A 40 -26.96 5.57 39.33
C ARG A 40 -26.89 7.09 39.25
N SER A 41 -25.79 7.66 38.75
CA SER A 41 -25.55 9.11 38.74
C SER A 41 -25.58 9.77 37.36
N VAL A 42 -25.36 9.02 36.27
CA VAL A 42 -25.32 9.53 34.89
C VAL A 42 -26.62 9.24 34.16
N ARG A 43 -27.17 10.27 33.52
CA ARG A 43 -28.42 10.21 32.75
C ARG A 43 -28.27 9.33 31.50
N PRO A 44 -29.25 8.44 31.21
CA PRO A 44 -29.31 7.67 29.96
C PRO A 44 -29.37 8.55 28.71
N GLY A 45 -28.84 8.04 27.58
CA GLY A 45 -28.96 8.71 26.29
C GLY A 45 -30.43 8.85 25.85
N GLY A 46 -30.83 10.05 25.40
CA GLY A 46 -32.19 10.31 24.89
C GLY A 46 -33.17 10.93 25.88
N GLN A 47 -32.81 11.07 27.16
CA GLN A 47 -33.61 11.79 28.16
C GLN A 47 -33.24 13.28 28.25
N ALA A 48 -34.24 14.15 28.38
CA ALA A 48 -34.04 15.59 28.51
C ALA A 48 -33.55 15.99 29.91
N VAL A 49 -33.11 17.25 30.05
CA VAL A 49 -32.73 17.85 31.35
C VAL A 49 -33.98 17.98 32.21
N GLY A 50 -33.92 17.44 33.44
CA GLY A 50 -35.04 17.46 34.39
C GLY A 50 -35.98 16.24 34.35
N GLU A 51 -35.85 15.33 33.37
CA GLU A 51 -36.64 14.08 33.33
C GLU A 51 -36.19 13.06 34.38
N THR A 52 -34.92 13.14 34.80
CA THR A 52 -34.32 12.28 35.80
C THR A 52 -33.49 13.12 36.78
N PRO A 53 -33.38 12.71 38.05
CA PRO A 53 -32.49 13.37 39.02
C PRO A 53 -30.99 13.18 38.72
N LYS A 54 -30.63 12.48 37.64
CA LYS A 54 -29.25 12.21 37.20
C LYS A 54 -28.68 13.34 36.35
N ILE A 55 -27.35 13.43 36.32
CA ILE A 55 -26.62 14.48 35.58
C ILE A 55 -26.01 13.95 34.27
N SER A 56 -25.58 14.85 33.39
CA SER A 56 -24.87 14.44 32.18
C SER A 56 -23.51 13.78 32.49
N ALA A 57 -23.04 12.90 31.59
CA ALA A 57 -21.71 12.27 31.70
C ALA A 57 -20.58 13.31 31.73
N ARG A 58 -20.74 14.41 30.99
CA ARG A 58 -19.82 15.55 31.00
C ARG A 58 -19.74 16.18 32.39
N ARG A 59 -20.89 16.51 32.98
CA ARG A 59 -20.95 17.10 34.32
C ARG A 59 -20.38 16.16 35.39
N PHE A 60 -20.69 14.87 35.31
CA PHE A 60 -20.12 13.87 36.22
C PHE A 60 -18.59 13.78 36.10
N SER A 61 -18.07 13.83 34.87
CA SER A 61 -16.62 13.78 34.62
C SER A 61 -15.87 15.01 35.16
N GLU A 62 -16.48 16.18 35.10
CA GLU A 62 -15.96 17.42 35.68
C GLU A 62 -15.86 17.32 37.21
N LEU A 63 -16.93 16.84 37.87
CA LEU A 63 -16.94 16.63 39.33
C LEU A 63 -15.94 15.57 39.77
N ALA A 64 -15.74 14.53 38.95
CA ALA A 64 -14.79 13.45 39.22
C ALA A 64 -13.33 13.80 38.85
N GLY A 65 -13.07 14.96 38.22
CA GLY A 65 -11.73 15.33 37.77
C GLY A 65 -11.14 14.36 36.73
N CYS A 66 -11.96 13.79 35.85
CA CYS A 66 -11.53 12.84 34.83
C CYS A 66 -12.15 13.11 33.45
N SER A 67 -11.70 12.39 32.42
CA SER A 67 -12.27 12.52 31.06
C SER A 67 -13.68 11.93 30.98
N ALA A 68 -14.60 12.59 30.28
CA ALA A 68 -15.92 12.04 29.95
C ALA A 68 -15.85 10.68 29.26
N GLU A 69 -14.81 10.43 28.45
CA GLU A 69 -14.57 9.14 27.81
C GLU A 69 -14.40 7.99 28.82
N ARG A 70 -13.70 8.25 29.94
CA ARG A 70 -13.55 7.29 31.04
C ARG A 70 -14.91 6.93 31.63
N VAL A 71 -15.75 7.93 31.92
CA VAL A 71 -17.12 7.73 32.43
C VAL A 71 -17.93 6.88 31.44
N MET A 72 -17.86 7.21 30.15
CA MET A 72 -18.60 6.50 29.11
C MET A 72 -18.15 5.05 28.91
N ARG A 73 -16.90 4.67 29.24
CA ARG A 73 -16.48 3.25 29.21
C ARG A 73 -17.20 2.41 30.27
N TYR A 74 -17.33 2.94 31.48
CA TYR A 74 -18.08 2.27 32.55
C TYR A 74 -19.58 2.24 32.25
N TYR A 75 -20.12 3.33 31.68
CA TYR A 75 -21.49 3.37 31.17
C TYR A 75 -21.73 2.23 30.17
N LYS A 76 -20.95 2.15 29.10
CA LYS A 76 -21.15 1.14 28.04
C LYS A 76 -21.01 -0.30 28.55
N ALA A 77 -20.10 -0.54 29.49
CA ALA A 77 -19.94 -1.84 30.12
C ALA A 77 -21.18 -2.23 30.94
N TRP A 78 -21.75 -1.28 31.70
CA TRP A 78 -22.99 -1.49 32.45
C TRP A 78 -24.19 -1.72 31.52
N ASP A 79 -24.31 -0.93 30.45
CA ASP A 79 -25.38 -1.03 29.44
C ASP A 79 -25.44 -2.42 28.83
N LYS A 80 -24.30 -2.91 28.34
CA LYS A 80 -24.17 -4.24 27.77
C LYS A 80 -24.49 -5.35 28.79
N ALA A 81 -24.08 -5.18 30.04
CA ALA A 81 -24.41 -6.14 31.10
C ALA A 81 -25.90 -6.12 31.48
N ALA A 82 -26.55 -4.96 31.37
CA ALA A 82 -27.98 -4.81 31.60
C ALA A 82 -28.79 -5.46 30.47
N ASP A 83 -28.36 -5.31 29.22
CA ASP A 83 -28.97 -6.00 28.06
C ASP A 83 -28.91 -7.54 28.21
N ASP A 84 -27.84 -8.06 28.81
CA ASP A 84 -27.68 -9.48 29.13
C ASP A 84 -28.44 -9.91 30.41
N GLY A 85 -29.14 -8.98 31.08
CA GLY A 85 -29.93 -9.23 32.28
C GLY A 85 -29.12 -9.45 33.57
N LEU A 86 -27.83 -9.14 33.57
CA LEU A 86 -26.94 -9.35 34.73
C LEU A 86 -27.03 -8.23 35.77
N VAL A 87 -27.35 -7.02 35.34
CA VAL A 87 -27.53 -5.85 36.21
C VAL A 87 -28.77 -5.05 35.78
N PRO A 88 -29.34 -4.20 36.65
CA PRO A 88 -30.48 -3.37 36.27
C PRO A 88 -30.13 -2.33 35.19
N HIS A 89 -31.09 -2.03 34.30
CA HIS A 89 -30.98 -0.90 33.37
C HIS A 89 -30.88 0.44 34.11
N PHE A 90 -30.29 1.44 33.44
CA PHE A 90 -30.05 2.76 34.04
C PHE A 90 -31.35 3.43 34.52
N GLU A 91 -32.45 3.29 33.80
CA GLU A 91 -33.74 3.90 34.13
C GLU A 91 -34.31 3.37 35.46
N ALA A 92 -33.90 2.16 35.86
CA ALA A 92 -34.35 1.52 37.09
C ALA A 92 -33.54 1.92 38.34
N LEU A 93 -32.46 2.69 38.16
CA LEU A 93 -31.56 3.10 39.24
C LEU A 93 -31.76 4.56 39.61
N ALA A 94 -31.90 4.85 40.90
CA ALA A 94 -31.90 6.20 41.46
C ALA A 94 -30.51 6.57 42.03
N PRO A 95 -30.13 7.87 42.05
CA PRO A 95 -28.89 8.31 42.71
C PRO A 95 -28.78 7.80 44.16
N GLY A 96 -27.61 7.26 44.51
CA GLY A 96 -27.36 6.67 45.83
C GLY A 96 -27.96 5.27 46.06
N GLN A 97 -28.67 4.69 45.08
CA GLN A 97 -29.17 3.33 45.17
C GLN A 97 -28.02 2.32 45.09
N ASP A 98 -28.01 1.36 46.02
CA ASP A 98 -27.13 0.20 45.98
C ASP A 98 -27.87 -1.00 45.37
N VAL A 99 -27.13 -1.85 44.66
CA VAL A 99 -27.62 -3.09 44.07
C VAL A 99 -26.62 -4.20 44.31
N GLU A 100 -27.10 -5.45 44.29
CA GLU A 100 -26.22 -6.61 44.34
C GLU A 100 -25.41 -6.67 43.04
N LEU A 101 -24.08 -6.67 43.18
CA LEU A 101 -23.17 -6.67 42.05
C LEU A 101 -22.79 -8.12 41.70
N PRO A 102 -22.69 -8.46 40.40
CA PRO A 102 -22.17 -9.75 39.97
C PRO A 102 -20.74 -9.99 40.45
N ASP A 103 -20.28 -11.23 40.29
CA ASP A 103 -18.88 -11.59 40.55
C ASP A 103 -17.92 -10.70 39.74
N SER A 104 -16.84 -10.26 40.40
CA SER A 104 -15.79 -9.44 39.81
C SER A 104 -15.14 -10.09 38.58
N ASP A 105 -15.09 -11.42 38.51
CA ASP A 105 -14.47 -12.14 37.39
C ASP A 105 -15.23 -11.93 36.07
N VAL A 106 -16.52 -11.62 36.14
CA VAL A 106 -17.37 -11.37 34.97
C VAL A 106 -17.14 -9.97 34.40
N TRP A 107 -16.63 -9.01 35.17
CA TRP A 107 -16.47 -7.62 34.75
C TRP A 107 -15.65 -7.45 33.46
N LEU A 108 -14.61 -8.27 33.28
CA LEU A 108 -13.68 -8.16 32.16
C LEU A 108 -14.29 -8.55 30.80
N SER A 109 -15.42 -9.29 30.77
CA SER A 109 -16.13 -9.58 29.51
C SER A 109 -16.95 -8.39 29.00
N TYR A 110 -17.25 -7.43 29.88
CA TYR A 110 -18.04 -6.23 29.57
C TYR A 110 -17.17 -4.98 29.46
N TYR A 111 -16.14 -4.86 30.28
CA TYR A 111 -15.28 -3.69 30.33
C TYR A 111 -14.00 -3.88 29.53
N ALA A 112 -13.97 -3.29 28.33
CA ALA A 112 -12.73 -3.12 27.58
C ALA A 112 -12.11 -1.75 27.89
N SER A 113 -10.88 -1.77 28.40
CA SER A 113 -10.11 -0.53 28.61
C SER A 113 -9.78 0.21 27.31
N ARG A 114 -9.81 -0.50 26.17
CA ARG A 114 -9.60 0.01 24.81
C ARG A 114 -10.78 -0.33 23.92
N SER A 115 -11.40 0.68 23.32
CA SER A 115 -12.58 0.54 22.45
C SER A 115 -12.30 -0.32 21.21
N ILE A 116 -11.06 -0.31 20.70
CA ILE A 116 -10.70 -1.08 19.52
C ILE A 116 -10.66 -2.59 19.79
N ALA A 117 -10.37 -3.02 21.02
CA ALA A 117 -10.12 -4.42 21.38
C ALA A 117 -11.33 -5.35 21.14
N VAL A 118 -12.54 -4.79 21.18
CA VAL A 118 -13.82 -5.52 21.01
C VAL A 118 -14.36 -5.39 19.58
N SER A 119 -13.69 -4.63 18.72
CA SER A 119 -14.12 -4.46 17.32
C SER A 119 -13.63 -5.65 16.46
N PRO A 120 -14.30 -5.96 15.33
CA PRO A 120 -13.78 -6.95 14.37
C PRO A 120 -12.34 -6.66 13.95
N ARG A 121 -11.99 -5.37 13.81
CA ARG A 121 -10.62 -4.91 13.55
C ARG A 121 -9.68 -5.26 14.70
N GLY A 122 -10.07 -5.06 15.96
CA GLY A 122 -9.26 -5.41 17.13
C GLY A 122 -9.06 -6.91 17.29
N HIS A 123 -10.08 -7.71 16.98
CA HIS A 123 -9.93 -9.17 16.95
C HIS A 123 -8.94 -9.62 15.89
N ALA A 124 -9.02 -9.07 14.67
CA ALA A 124 -8.06 -9.38 13.61
C ALA A 124 -6.62 -8.99 14.00
N ILE A 125 -6.43 -7.80 14.58
CA ILE A 125 -5.10 -7.34 15.05
C ILE A 125 -4.57 -8.24 16.18
N SER A 126 -5.43 -8.65 17.11
CA SER A 126 -5.05 -9.51 18.23
C SER A 126 -4.65 -10.91 17.75
N ALA A 127 -5.41 -11.50 16.82
CA ALA A 127 -5.10 -12.80 16.24
C ALA A 127 -3.78 -12.78 15.45
N ALA A 128 -3.54 -11.72 14.67
CA ALA A 128 -2.27 -11.54 13.96
C ALA A 128 -1.08 -11.39 14.95
N ALA A 129 -1.27 -10.65 16.04
CA ALA A 129 -0.25 -10.50 17.07
C ALA A 129 0.09 -11.84 17.75
N GLU A 130 -0.92 -12.66 18.05
CA GLU A 130 -0.73 -13.97 18.67
C GLU A 130 0.00 -14.95 17.74
N ALA A 131 -0.31 -14.93 16.45
CA ALA A 131 0.40 -15.74 15.44
C ALA A 131 1.90 -15.42 15.40
N GLU A 132 2.26 -14.16 15.64
CA GLU A 132 3.64 -13.67 15.72
C GLU A 132 4.24 -13.78 17.14
N GLY A 133 3.53 -14.36 18.11
CA GLY A 133 3.99 -14.48 19.50
C GLY A 133 4.05 -13.15 20.27
N ILE A 134 3.40 -12.10 19.77
CA ILE A 134 3.35 -10.76 20.35
C ILE A 134 2.13 -10.65 21.26
N ARG A 135 2.26 -9.94 22.38
CA ARG A 135 1.12 -9.63 23.26
C ARG A 135 0.07 -8.79 22.50
N PRO A 136 -1.21 -9.21 22.42
CA PRO A 136 -2.27 -8.47 21.72
C PRO A 136 -2.37 -6.99 22.10
N THR A 137 -2.20 -6.70 23.40
CA THR A 137 -2.26 -5.33 23.92
C THR A 137 -1.23 -4.39 23.30
N LYS A 138 -0.06 -4.90 22.89
CA LYS A 138 0.98 -4.11 22.23
C LYS A 138 0.63 -3.79 20.79
N ALA A 139 0.09 -4.75 20.05
CA ALA A 139 -0.35 -4.52 18.67
C ALA A 139 -1.54 -3.53 18.62
N LEU A 140 -2.48 -3.65 19.56
CA LEU A 140 -3.60 -2.69 19.67
C LEU A 140 -3.11 -1.29 20.02
N GLU A 141 -2.13 -1.16 20.92
CA GLU A 141 -1.52 0.14 21.27
C GLU A 141 -0.88 0.83 20.06
N VAL A 142 -0.19 0.08 19.20
CA VAL A 142 0.39 0.60 17.95
C VAL A 142 -0.72 1.01 16.97
N ALA A 143 -1.76 0.19 16.83
CA ALA A 143 -2.88 0.46 15.93
C ALA A 143 -3.72 1.69 16.33
N GLU A 144 -3.79 1.99 17.63
CA GLU A 144 -4.45 3.19 18.16
C GLU A 144 -3.61 4.47 17.94
N ASN A 145 -2.31 4.35 17.71
CA ASN A 145 -1.39 5.49 17.57
C ASN A 145 -0.61 5.50 16.24
N PRO A 146 -1.27 5.69 15.07
CA PRO A 146 -0.59 5.69 13.77
C PRO A 146 0.51 6.75 13.62
N THR A 147 0.38 7.90 14.31
CA THR A 147 1.39 8.96 14.32
C THR A 147 2.68 8.53 15.03
N ALA A 148 2.57 7.75 16.11
CA ALA A 148 3.72 7.18 16.80
C ALA A 148 4.42 6.13 15.94
N LEU A 149 3.66 5.27 15.26
CA LEU A 149 4.20 4.31 14.29
C LEU A 149 4.96 5.02 13.15
N ARG A 150 4.38 6.08 12.59
CA ARG A 150 5.04 6.88 11.55
C ARG A 150 6.35 7.49 12.06
N ALA A 151 6.37 8.04 13.26
CA ALA A 151 7.58 8.59 13.86
C ALA A 151 8.67 7.51 14.03
N ALA A 152 8.29 6.29 14.44
CA ALA A 152 9.22 5.17 14.55
C ALA A 152 9.80 4.76 13.19
N ILE A 153 8.95 4.63 12.15
CA ILE A 153 9.39 4.31 10.78
C ILE A 153 10.39 5.35 10.25
N LEU A 154 10.16 6.65 10.53
CA LEU A 154 11.04 7.72 10.07
C LEU A 154 12.37 7.77 10.83
N ALA A 155 12.39 7.34 12.10
CA ALA A 155 13.54 7.47 12.98
C ALA A 155 14.44 6.23 13.04
N ASP A 156 13.88 5.03 12.78
CA ASP A 156 14.58 3.75 12.93
C ASP A 156 14.56 2.93 11.64
N PRO A 157 15.73 2.67 11.01
CA PRO A 157 15.81 1.88 9.78
C PRO A 157 15.26 0.46 9.90
N GLY A 158 15.47 -0.21 11.04
CA GLY A 158 14.97 -1.57 11.25
C GLY A 158 13.44 -1.63 11.28
N THR A 159 12.81 -0.66 11.91
CA THR A 159 11.35 -0.49 11.90
C THR A 159 10.83 -0.18 10.49
N ALA A 160 11.53 0.65 9.72
CA ALA A 160 11.16 0.94 8.33
C ALA A 160 11.21 -0.31 7.44
N GLU A 161 12.24 -1.13 7.61
CA GLU A 161 12.38 -2.41 6.91
C GLU A 161 11.29 -3.40 7.28
N ALA A 162 11.00 -3.58 8.56
CA ALA A 162 9.92 -4.45 9.02
C ALA A 162 8.56 -3.99 8.46
N ALA A 163 8.29 -2.68 8.46
CA ALA A 163 7.07 -2.11 7.90
C ALA A 163 6.98 -2.33 6.38
N ARG A 164 8.10 -2.18 5.64
CA ARG A 164 8.17 -2.46 4.21
C ARG A 164 7.86 -3.92 3.91
N LYS A 165 8.48 -4.86 4.64
CA LYS A 165 8.25 -6.29 4.45
C LYS A 165 6.80 -6.67 4.71
N ALA A 166 6.23 -6.23 5.84
CA ALA A 166 4.82 -6.47 6.16
C ALA A 166 3.86 -5.87 5.10
N LEU A 167 4.22 -4.73 4.49
CA LEU A 167 3.44 -4.17 3.39
C LEU A 167 3.53 -5.05 2.14
N MET A 168 4.71 -5.57 1.80
CA MET A 168 4.90 -6.48 0.65
C MET A 168 4.10 -7.77 0.82
N ASP A 169 4.12 -8.39 2.00
CA ASP A 169 3.33 -9.59 2.30
C ASP A 169 1.83 -9.32 2.08
N ARG A 170 1.32 -8.16 2.52
CA ARG A 170 -0.08 -7.78 2.28
C ARG A 170 -0.42 -7.53 0.81
N LEU A 171 0.51 -7.05 0.00
CA LEU A 171 0.26 -6.79 -1.43
C LEU A 171 -0.02 -8.08 -2.21
N GLU A 172 0.47 -9.23 -1.73
CA GLU A 172 0.19 -10.54 -2.32
C GLU A 172 -1.29 -10.90 -2.17
N GLU A 173 -1.87 -10.62 -1.00
CA GLU A 173 -3.23 -11.00 -0.63
C GLU A 173 -4.29 -9.91 -0.92
N ASP A 174 -3.89 -8.65 -1.09
CA ASP A 174 -4.79 -7.49 -1.23
C ASP A 174 -4.60 -6.75 -2.58
N PRO A 175 -5.38 -7.09 -3.62
CA PRO A 175 -5.30 -6.44 -4.93
C PRO A 175 -5.67 -4.95 -4.91
N ALA A 176 -6.52 -4.52 -3.96
CA ALA A 176 -6.93 -3.13 -3.84
C ALA A 176 -5.77 -2.27 -3.35
N LEU A 177 -5.07 -2.74 -2.30
CA LEU A 177 -3.84 -2.13 -1.80
C LEU A 177 -2.77 -2.06 -2.88
N ARG A 178 -2.61 -3.13 -3.67
CA ARG A 178 -1.67 -3.14 -4.80
C ARG A 178 -1.96 -2.05 -5.82
N THR A 179 -3.24 -1.88 -6.16
CA THR A 179 -3.66 -0.85 -7.11
C THR A 179 -3.42 0.56 -6.55
N GLU A 180 -3.65 0.78 -5.26
CA GLU A 180 -3.39 2.05 -4.59
C GLU A 180 -1.89 2.39 -4.59
N LEU A 181 -1.03 1.44 -4.20
CA LEU A 181 0.42 1.63 -4.22
C LEU A 181 0.95 1.96 -5.62
N VAL A 182 0.47 1.27 -6.66
CA VAL A 182 0.85 1.57 -8.05
C VAL A 182 0.45 3.00 -8.43
N ARG A 183 -0.74 3.46 -8.04
CA ARG A 183 -1.17 4.84 -8.31
C ARG A 183 -0.28 5.86 -7.60
N ASP A 184 0.12 5.58 -6.36
CA ASP A 184 0.99 6.45 -5.59
C ASP A 184 2.39 6.53 -6.20
N ILE A 185 2.95 5.40 -6.64
CA ILE A 185 4.21 5.35 -7.40
C ILE A 185 4.10 6.16 -8.69
N VAL A 186 3.02 6.00 -9.45
CA VAL A 186 2.82 6.71 -10.73
C VAL A 186 2.70 8.24 -10.53
N ARG A 187 2.12 8.68 -9.40
CA ARG A 187 1.99 10.10 -9.04
C ARG A 187 3.29 10.72 -8.55
N ALA A 188 4.19 9.92 -8.00
CA ALA A 188 5.50 10.36 -7.54
C ALA A 188 6.53 10.20 -8.67
N ASP A 189 6.78 11.27 -9.44
CA ASP A 189 7.65 11.23 -10.62
C ASP A 189 9.04 10.62 -10.37
N ASP A 190 9.65 10.90 -9.21
CA ASP A 190 10.96 10.34 -8.86
C ASP A 190 10.89 8.83 -8.58
N LEU A 191 9.84 8.35 -7.91
CA LEU A 191 9.62 6.92 -7.70
C LEU A 191 9.30 6.21 -9.02
N LYS A 192 8.47 6.81 -9.87
CA LYS A 192 8.19 6.28 -11.21
C LYS A 192 9.47 6.12 -12.03
N LYS A 193 10.37 7.10 -11.99
CA LYS A 193 11.69 7.03 -12.66
C LYS A 193 12.58 5.96 -12.04
N ALA A 194 12.62 5.86 -10.71
CA ALA A 194 13.39 4.83 -10.02
C ALA A 194 12.91 3.42 -10.38
N VAL A 195 11.60 3.17 -10.36
CA VAL A 195 11.02 1.88 -10.77
C VAL A 195 11.33 1.57 -12.24
N ALA A 196 11.26 2.56 -13.13
CA ALA A 196 11.61 2.36 -14.53
C ALA A 196 13.12 2.06 -14.73
N ALA A 197 13.99 2.68 -13.93
CA ALA A 197 15.42 2.39 -13.94
C ALA A 197 15.72 0.97 -13.44
N GLU A 198 15.05 0.56 -12.36
CA GLU A 198 15.18 -0.78 -11.78
C GLU A 198 14.65 -1.87 -12.73
N ALA A 199 13.48 -1.65 -13.34
CA ALA A 199 12.94 -2.55 -14.36
C ALA A 199 13.91 -2.72 -15.54
N LYS A 200 14.55 -1.62 -15.98
CA LYS A 200 15.56 -1.66 -17.04
C LYS A 200 16.84 -2.38 -16.62
N ALA A 201 17.24 -2.29 -15.34
CA ALA A 201 18.35 -3.09 -14.81
C ALA A 201 17.98 -4.58 -14.84
N GLY A 202 16.78 -4.95 -14.38
CA GLY A 202 16.26 -6.31 -14.48
C GLY A 202 16.24 -6.86 -15.90
N ASP A 203 15.75 -6.09 -16.88
CA ASP A 203 15.75 -6.47 -18.31
C ASP A 203 17.17 -6.72 -18.85
N ARG A 204 18.16 -5.97 -18.38
CA ARG A 204 19.57 -6.14 -18.77
C ARG A 204 20.16 -7.43 -18.19
N VAL A 205 19.92 -7.69 -16.91
CA VAL A 205 20.34 -8.94 -16.27
C VAL A 205 19.68 -10.12 -16.98
N GLU A 206 18.38 -10.03 -17.28
CA GLU A 206 17.64 -11.07 -17.99
C GLU A 206 18.20 -11.32 -19.39
N TYR A 207 18.59 -10.27 -20.11
CA TYR A 207 19.27 -10.42 -21.41
C TYR A 207 20.58 -11.23 -21.29
N VAL A 208 21.40 -10.93 -20.28
CA VAL A 208 22.66 -11.66 -20.03
C VAL A 208 22.36 -13.10 -19.59
N ARG A 209 21.37 -13.31 -18.72
CA ARG A 209 20.89 -14.63 -18.27
C ARG A 209 20.47 -15.51 -19.43
N GLN A 210 19.66 -15.00 -20.36
CA GLN A 210 19.21 -15.75 -21.53
C GLN A 210 20.38 -16.25 -22.39
N ILE A 211 21.47 -15.49 -22.46
CA ILE A 211 22.65 -15.84 -23.23
C ILE A 211 23.45 -16.94 -22.52
N ALA A 212 23.68 -16.78 -21.22
CA ALA A 212 24.38 -17.77 -20.39
C ALA A 212 23.64 -19.11 -20.37
N GLU A 213 22.34 -19.10 -20.09
CA GLU A 213 21.53 -20.31 -19.90
C GLU A 213 21.12 -20.95 -21.24
N ASN A 214 20.48 -20.17 -22.13
CA ASN A 214 19.90 -20.72 -23.35
C ASN A 214 20.92 -20.81 -24.49
N GLY A 215 22.07 -20.14 -24.39
CA GLY A 215 23.09 -20.15 -25.45
C GLY A 215 22.62 -19.55 -26.76
N GLN A 216 21.64 -18.65 -26.73
CA GLN A 216 21.11 -17.98 -27.91
C GLN A 216 21.32 -16.48 -27.79
N ILE A 217 21.81 -15.88 -28.86
CA ILE A 217 21.90 -14.42 -28.99
C ILE A 217 20.94 -13.93 -30.07
N LYS A 218 20.35 -12.77 -29.82
CA LYS A 218 19.59 -12.03 -30.82
C LYS A 218 20.50 -11.00 -31.46
N THR A 219 20.75 -11.15 -32.76
CA THR A 219 21.54 -10.21 -33.54
C THR A 219 20.84 -8.84 -33.67
N PRO A 220 21.55 -7.77 -34.09
CA PRO A 220 20.94 -6.46 -34.31
C PRO A 220 19.78 -6.43 -35.32
N ALA A 221 19.76 -7.30 -36.34
CA ALA A 221 18.61 -7.44 -37.25
C ALA A 221 17.48 -8.32 -36.69
N GLY A 222 17.65 -8.88 -35.49
CA GLY A 222 16.64 -9.70 -34.81
C GLY A 222 16.70 -11.20 -35.11
N GLN A 223 17.75 -11.68 -35.78
CA GLN A 223 17.95 -13.11 -36.00
C GLN A 223 18.42 -13.78 -34.71
N LYS A 224 17.94 -14.99 -34.45
CA LYS A 224 18.43 -15.82 -33.34
C LYS A 224 19.53 -16.73 -33.87
N ILE A 225 20.71 -16.66 -33.27
CA ILE A 225 21.83 -17.54 -33.58
C ILE A 225 22.37 -18.17 -32.29
N GLU A 226 23.10 -19.26 -32.42
CA GLU A 226 23.80 -19.87 -31.30
C GLU A 226 24.92 -18.94 -30.82
N ALA A 227 25.00 -18.75 -29.50
CA ALA A 227 26.00 -17.93 -28.87
C ALA A 227 27.36 -18.64 -28.94
N PRO A 228 28.43 -17.98 -29.42
CA PRO A 228 29.78 -18.52 -29.32
C PRO A 228 30.16 -18.82 -27.87
N ARG A 229 31.02 -19.83 -27.67
CA ARG A 229 31.44 -20.26 -26.33
C ARG A 229 31.99 -19.12 -25.48
N GLU A 230 32.87 -18.30 -26.06
CA GLU A 230 33.48 -17.15 -25.36
C GLU A 230 32.44 -16.14 -24.84
N LEU A 231 31.35 -15.96 -25.60
CA LEU A 231 30.27 -15.06 -25.25
C LEU A 231 29.41 -15.62 -24.12
N ARG A 232 29.17 -16.94 -24.12
CA ARG A 232 28.49 -17.63 -23.00
C ARG A 232 29.30 -17.57 -21.71
N GLU A 233 30.59 -17.88 -21.80
CA GLU A 233 31.51 -17.82 -20.65
C GLU A 233 31.58 -16.41 -20.05
N GLU A 234 31.58 -15.35 -20.88
CA GLU A 234 31.55 -13.97 -20.39
C GLU A 234 30.22 -13.60 -19.73
N ALA A 235 29.09 -14.03 -20.32
CA ALA A 235 27.78 -13.82 -19.72
C ALA A 235 27.65 -14.52 -18.36
N GLU A 236 28.14 -15.76 -18.23
CA GLU A 236 28.19 -16.50 -16.97
C GLU A 236 29.06 -15.79 -15.93
N ARG A 237 30.24 -15.29 -16.31
CA ARG A 237 31.11 -14.50 -15.41
C ARG A 237 30.38 -13.30 -14.82
N HIS A 238 29.69 -12.53 -15.67
CA HIS A 238 28.96 -11.35 -15.21
C HIS A 238 27.77 -11.69 -14.32
N LEU A 239 27.05 -12.78 -14.59
CA LEU A 239 25.95 -13.22 -13.74
C LEU A 239 26.44 -13.66 -12.37
N SER A 240 27.51 -14.44 -12.30
CA SER A 240 28.12 -14.83 -11.02
C SER A 240 28.52 -13.61 -10.19
N LEU A 241 29.10 -12.58 -10.83
CA LEU A 241 29.44 -11.34 -10.14
C LEU A 241 28.20 -10.60 -9.62
N ILE A 242 27.10 -10.57 -10.39
CA ILE A 242 25.85 -9.94 -9.98
C ILE A 242 25.18 -10.71 -8.84
N ASP A 243 25.21 -12.05 -8.88
CA ASP A 243 24.61 -12.91 -7.86
C ASP A 243 25.41 -12.88 -6.53
N GLU A 244 26.68 -12.50 -6.56
CA GLU A 244 27.53 -12.31 -5.38
C GLU A 244 27.38 -10.93 -4.70
N LEU A 245 26.63 -9.99 -5.31
CA LEU A 245 26.40 -8.65 -4.74
C LEU A 245 25.46 -8.72 -3.53
N ASP A 246 25.77 -7.98 -2.48
CA ASP A 246 24.88 -7.80 -1.31
C ASP A 246 23.71 -6.83 -1.61
N ASP A 247 22.61 -6.97 -0.86
CA ASP A 247 21.40 -6.12 -0.89
C ASP A 247 21.74 -4.66 -0.48
N GLY A 248 22.35 -3.90 -1.38
CA GLY A 248 22.79 -2.53 -1.13
C GLY A 248 23.89 -2.05 -2.07
N GLU A 249 24.51 -2.96 -2.81
CA GLU A 249 25.48 -2.62 -3.87
C GLU A 249 24.73 -2.19 -5.14
N GLU A 250 25.37 -1.36 -5.97
CA GLU A 250 24.77 -0.71 -7.14
C GLU A 250 24.51 -1.71 -8.29
N ALA A 251 23.64 -2.70 -8.07
CA ALA A 251 23.32 -3.77 -9.00
C ALA A 251 22.92 -3.26 -10.40
N GLY A 252 22.34 -2.05 -10.48
CA GLY A 252 22.02 -1.38 -11.73
C GLY A 252 23.24 -1.00 -12.59
N GLU A 253 24.38 -0.67 -11.98
CA GLU A 253 25.63 -0.37 -12.70
C GLU A 253 26.27 -1.65 -13.24
N TRP A 254 26.35 -2.69 -12.41
CA TRP A 254 26.83 -4.02 -12.81
C TRP A 254 25.98 -4.63 -13.93
N ALA A 255 24.64 -4.53 -13.82
CA ALA A 255 23.72 -4.96 -14.87
C ALA A 255 23.95 -4.20 -16.18
N ARG A 256 24.29 -2.92 -16.11
CA ARG A 256 24.60 -2.11 -17.30
C ARG A 256 25.91 -2.53 -17.93
N GLU A 257 26.97 -2.68 -17.13
CA GLU A 257 28.27 -3.11 -17.61
C GLU A 257 28.20 -4.48 -18.28
N ALA A 258 27.60 -5.46 -17.61
CA ALA A 258 27.39 -6.80 -18.15
C ALA A 258 26.65 -6.76 -19.50
N TYR A 259 25.56 -5.98 -19.57
CA TYR A 259 24.79 -5.83 -20.80
C TYR A 259 25.61 -5.18 -21.93
N ASP A 260 26.30 -4.07 -21.64
CA ASP A 260 27.06 -3.33 -22.64
C ASP A 260 28.22 -4.19 -23.18
N THR A 261 28.94 -4.90 -22.31
CA THR A 261 30.01 -5.85 -22.68
C THR A 261 29.49 -6.99 -23.55
N VAL A 262 28.43 -7.69 -23.12
CA VAL A 262 27.87 -8.82 -23.88
C VAL A 262 27.29 -8.35 -25.22
N ARG A 263 26.66 -7.17 -25.26
CA ARG A 263 26.14 -6.58 -26.50
C ARG A 263 27.26 -6.20 -27.48
N GLU A 264 28.38 -5.70 -26.99
CA GLU A 264 29.56 -5.44 -27.82
C GLU A 264 30.12 -6.73 -28.40
N LEU A 265 30.20 -7.80 -27.59
CA LEU A 265 30.61 -9.13 -28.07
C LEU A 265 29.66 -9.71 -29.12
N VAL A 266 28.34 -9.56 -28.96
CA VAL A 266 27.37 -9.93 -30.01
C VAL A 266 27.65 -9.19 -31.31
N THR A 267 27.95 -7.89 -31.22
CA THR A 267 28.27 -7.06 -32.40
C THR A 267 29.55 -7.53 -33.08
N LYS A 268 30.61 -7.78 -32.31
CA LYS A 268 31.89 -8.34 -32.81
C LYS A 268 31.71 -9.72 -33.44
N THR A 269 30.87 -10.57 -32.85
CA THR A 269 30.53 -11.90 -33.40
C THR A 269 29.90 -11.77 -34.78
N VAL A 270 28.94 -10.85 -34.92
CA VAL A 270 28.28 -10.57 -36.19
C VAL A 270 29.27 -10.03 -37.23
N GLU A 271 30.15 -9.11 -36.84
CA GLU A 271 31.10 -8.48 -37.77
C GLU A 271 32.18 -9.44 -38.27
N SER A 272 32.58 -10.39 -37.43
CA SER A 272 33.62 -11.38 -37.73
C SER A 272 33.15 -12.48 -38.68
N ASP A 273 31.84 -12.72 -38.80
CA ASP A 273 31.25 -13.70 -39.71
C ASP A 273 30.75 -13.01 -41.00
N PRO A 274 31.43 -13.21 -42.16
CA PRO A 274 31.02 -12.63 -43.44
C PRO A 274 29.61 -13.05 -43.90
N ASP A 275 29.22 -14.31 -43.67
CA ASP A 275 27.93 -14.83 -44.10
C ASP A 275 26.80 -14.27 -43.23
N LEU A 276 27.06 -14.16 -41.92
CA LEU A 276 26.14 -13.53 -40.98
C LEU A 276 25.96 -12.05 -41.29
N ARG A 277 27.01 -11.31 -41.67
CA ARG A 277 26.88 -9.90 -42.12
C ARG A 277 25.95 -9.74 -43.32
N VAL A 278 26.03 -10.65 -44.29
CA VAL A 278 25.14 -10.61 -45.47
C VAL A 278 23.70 -10.91 -45.06
N LYS A 279 23.49 -11.94 -44.22
CA LYS A 279 22.17 -12.30 -43.68
C LYS A 279 21.57 -11.16 -42.86
N GLU A 280 22.36 -10.50 -42.03
CA GLU A 280 21.99 -9.32 -41.23
C GLU A 280 21.59 -8.13 -42.11
N ARG A 281 22.37 -7.81 -43.13
CA ARG A 281 22.04 -6.70 -44.06
C ARG A 281 20.72 -6.98 -44.79
N ARG A 282 20.50 -8.22 -45.24
CA ARG A 282 19.23 -8.64 -45.85
C ARG A 282 18.08 -8.55 -44.85
N ALA A 283 18.25 -9.08 -43.65
CA ALA A 283 17.23 -9.03 -42.61
C ALA A 283 16.88 -7.59 -42.21
N LYS A 284 17.86 -6.70 -42.05
CA LYS A 284 17.63 -5.27 -41.81
C LYS A 284 16.85 -4.63 -42.95
N PHE A 285 17.21 -4.93 -44.20
CA PHE A 285 16.52 -4.42 -45.38
C PHE A 285 15.05 -4.86 -45.41
N TYR A 286 14.78 -6.16 -45.27
CA TYR A 286 13.40 -6.68 -45.26
C TYR A 286 12.59 -6.19 -44.07
N ASN A 287 13.17 -6.15 -42.86
CA ASN A 287 12.49 -5.62 -41.68
C ASN A 287 12.15 -4.13 -41.83
N SER A 288 13.02 -3.34 -42.45
CA SER A 288 12.77 -1.92 -42.70
C SER A 288 11.63 -1.74 -43.70
N LEU A 289 11.61 -2.54 -44.78
CA LEU A 289 10.51 -2.54 -45.75
C LEU A 289 9.19 -2.96 -45.10
N GLN A 290 9.17 -4.06 -44.34
CA GLN A 290 7.96 -4.56 -43.68
C GLN A 290 7.40 -3.52 -42.69
N LYS A 291 8.25 -2.85 -41.91
CA LYS A 291 7.83 -1.77 -41.02
C LYS A 291 7.25 -0.59 -41.79
N ALA A 292 7.90 -0.18 -42.89
CA ALA A 292 7.39 0.90 -43.73
C ALA A 292 6.02 0.53 -44.31
N THR A 293 5.87 -0.66 -44.90
CA THR A 293 4.59 -1.17 -45.42
C THR A 293 3.50 -1.13 -44.36
N LYS A 294 3.78 -1.65 -43.16
CA LYS A 294 2.81 -1.66 -42.06
C LYS A 294 2.37 -0.24 -41.65
N VAL A 295 3.29 0.71 -41.59
CA VAL A 295 2.96 2.12 -41.31
C VAL A 295 2.00 2.69 -42.37
N PHE A 296 2.16 2.32 -43.64
CA PHE A 296 1.24 2.74 -44.71
C PHE A 296 -0.11 2.02 -44.68
N GLU A 297 -0.14 0.75 -44.27
CA GLU A 297 -1.40 0.01 -44.07
C GLU A 297 -2.21 0.58 -42.89
N GLU A 298 -1.53 1.02 -41.83
CA GLU A 298 -2.13 1.66 -40.65
C GLU A 298 -2.47 3.14 -40.91
N LEU A 299 -1.99 3.74 -42.01
CA LEU A 299 -2.33 5.09 -42.42
C LEU A 299 -3.75 5.11 -43.03
N THR A 300 -4.77 4.86 -42.20
CA THR A 300 -6.17 5.00 -42.59
C THR A 300 -6.54 6.48 -42.64
N LEU A 301 -6.94 6.96 -43.81
CA LEU A 301 -7.40 8.35 -43.99
C LEU A 301 -8.91 8.51 -43.73
N ASP A 302 -9.56 7.48 -43.17
CA ASP A 302 -11.01 7.36 -43.06
C ASP A 302 -11.64 8.22 -41.94
N ASP A 303 -10.83 8.68 -40.97
CA ASP A 303 -11.27 9.45 -39.79
C ASP A 303 -10.87 10.95 -39.82
N ALA A 304 -10.35 11.44 -40.94
CA ALA A 304 -9.88 12.82 -41.06
C ALA A 304 -10.98 13.76 -41.61
N GLU A 305 -11.33 14.81 -40.85
CA GLU A 305 -12.12 15.94 -41.37
C GLU A 305 -11.31 16.69 -42.46
N ASP A 306 -11.99 17.37 -43.40
CA ASP A 306 -11.38 17.99 -44.60
C ASP A 306 -10.22 18.97 -44.28
N ASP A 307 -10.15 19.45 -43.04
CA ASP A 307 -9.19 20.39 -42.47
C ASP A 307 -7.81 19.76 -42.14
N VAL A 308 -7.69 18.42 -42.16
CA VAL A 308 -6.46 17.69 -41.82
C VAL A 308 -5.50 17.57 -43.00
N TYR A 309 -5.99 17.76 -44.23
CA TYR A 309 -5.18 17.57 -45.43
C TYR A 309 -4.43 18.86 -45.81
N GLU A 310 -3.13 18.89 -45.50
CA GLU A 310 -2.23 19.97 -45.94
C GLU A 310 -1.63 19.68 -47.33
N ASP A 311 -1.48 20.70 -48.17
CA ASP A 311 -0.86 20.62 -49.51
C ASP A 311 0.56 20.01 -49.48
N ASP A 312 1.26 20.14 -48.34
CA ASP A 312 2.60 19.58 -48.10
C ASP A 312 2.58 18.04 -48.04
N MET A 313 1.47 17.43 -47.61
CA MET A 313 1.38 16.00 -47.35
C MET A 313 1.45 15.20 -48.66
N LEU A 314 0.77 15.70 -49.69
CA LEU A 314 0.77 15.09 -51.02
C LEU A 314 2.17 15.13 -51.64
N LYS A 315 2.87 16.27 -51.49
CA LYS A 315 4.25 16.42 -51.96
C LYS A 315 5.22 15.45 -51.26
N ARG A 316 5.07 15.23 -49.95
CA ARG A 316 5.88 14.25 -49.21
C ARG A 316 5.64 12.81 -49.67
N LEU A 317 4.40 12.47 -50.03
CA LEU A 317 4.07 11.16 -50.59
C LEU A 317 4.67 10.97 -52.00
N GLU A 318 4.64 12.01 -52.84
CA GLU A 318 5.28 11.99 -54.17
C GLU A 318 6.81 11.87 -54.07
N ASP A 319 7.46 12.63 -53.19
CA ASP A 319 8.91 12.53 -52.94
C ASP A 319 9.30 11.11 -52.48
N LEU A 320 8.48 10.51 -51.61
CA LEU A 320 8.67 9.14 -51.16
C LEU A 320 8.49 8.13 -52.31
N GLN A 321 7.44 8.27 -53.13
CA GLN A 321 7.21 7.42 -54.29
C GLN A 321 8.43 7.45 -55.22
N GLN A 322 9.00 8.64 -55.46
CA GLN A 322 10.17 8.80 -56.31
C GLN A 322 11.43 8.18 -55.69
N ALA A 323 11.61 8.30 -54.37
CA ALA A 323 12.70 7.62 -53.65
C ALA A 323 12.58 6.08 -53.75
N ILE A 324 11.37 5.53 -53.60
CA ILE A 324 11.10 4.09 -53.73
C ILE A 324 11.38 3.63 -55.16
N ALA A 325 10.89 4.35 -56.18
CA ALA A 325 11.13 4.03 -57.58
C ALA A 325 12.63 4.00 -57.91
N SER A 326 13.39 4.99 -57.43
CA SER A 326 14.85 5.03 -57.57
C SER A 326 15.54 3.82 -56.93
N CYS A 327 15.08 3.42 -55.74
CA CYS A 327 15.58 2.25 -55.03
C CYS A 327 15.30 0.95 -55.80
N ILE A 328 14.10 0.80 -56.36
CA ILE A 328 13.72 -0.35 -57.19
C ILE A 328 14.63 -0.46 -58.41
N SER A 329 14.83 0.65 -59.14
CA SER A 329 15.72 0.67 -60.31
C SER A 329 17.16 0.31 -59.94
N ALA A 330 17.67 0.80 -58.81
CA ALA A 330 19.00 0.47 -58.32
C ALA A 330 19.16 -1.02 -57.97
N ILE A 331 18.11 -1.66 -57.43
CA ILE A 331 18.12 -3.10 -57.15
C ILE A 331 18.06 -3.90 -58.46
N GLN A 332 17.17 -3.54 -59.39
CA GLN A 332 17.04 -4.22 -60.68
C GLN A 332 18.36 -4.21 -61.47
N ALA A 333 19.07 -3.08 -61.47
CA ALA A 333 20.38 -2.95 -62.12
C ALA A 333 21.49 -3.83 -61.49
N LYS A 334 21.32 -4.29 -60.26
CA LYS A 334 22.28 -5.15 -59.54
C LYS A 334 21.91 -6.64 -59.54
N VAL A 335 20.70 -6.99 -59.96
CA VAL A 335 20.18 -8.36 -59.98
C VAL A 335 20.23 -8.98 -61.38
N GLN A 336 20.41 -8.15 -62.43
CA GLN A 336 20.75 -8.59 -63.80
C GLN A 336 22.23 -9.00 -63.93
#